data_AF-A0A537SP23-F1
#
_entry.id   AF-A0A537SP23-F1
#
_cell.length_a   1.000
_cell.length_b   1.000
_cell.length_c   1.000
_cell.angle_alpha   90.00
_cell.angle_beta   90.00
_cell.angle_gamma   90.00
#
_symmetry.space_group_name_H-M   'P 1'
#
loop_
_entity.id
_entity.type
_entity.pdbx_description
1 polymer ?
#
loop_
_entity_poly.entity_id
_entity_poly.type
_entity_poly.pdbx_seq_one_letter_code
_entity_poly.pdbx_strand_id
1 'polypeptide(L)' 'AADEIRVVTSARSFLHSQVRSMVGALALVGEGKWTADDVSTALARRDRAACAPVAPPDGLYLVRVDYP' A
#
# COMPACT_ATOMS: atom_id res chain seq x y z
N ALA A 1 -8.86 23.62 -6.23
CA ALA A 1 -8.63 22.59 -5.19
C ALA A 1 -7.75 21.53 -5.84
N ALA A 2 -6.73 21.02 -5.15
CA ALA A 2 -5.92 19.94 -5.70
C ALA A 2 -6.70 18.63 -5.68
N ASP A 3 -6.49 17.77 -6.67
CA ASP A 3 -7.07 16.42 -6.69
C ASP A 3 -6.35 15.52 -5.67
N GLU A 4 -7.12 14.79 -4.86
CA GLU A 4 -6.63 13.90 -3.81
C GLU A 4 -7.07 12.45 -4.09
N ILE A 5 -6.14 11.49 -3.99
CA ILE A 5 -6.46 10.05 -4.05
C ILE A 5 -6.37 9.47 -2.64
N ARG A 6 -7.46 8.86 -2.17
CA ARG A 6 -7.52 8.22 -0.84
C ARG A 6 -7.56 6.70 -0.97
N VAL A 7 -6.66 6.02 -0.27
CA VAL A 7 -6.64 4.56 -0.15
C VAL A 7 -7.13 4.17 1.25
N VAL A 8 -8.26 3.45 1.32
CA VAL A 8 -8.85 2.98 2.57
C VAL A 8 -8.67 1.47 2.68
N THR A 9 -8.06 1.01 3.78
CA THR A 9 -7.83 -0.42 4.05
C THR A 9 -8.45 -0.82 5.38
N SER A 10 -9.09 -1.99 5.44
CA SER A 10 -9.59 -2.61 6.67
C SER A 10 -9.14 -4.06 6.76
N ALA A 11 -8.67 -4.47 7.93
CA ALA A 11 -8.25 -5.83 8.23
C ALA A 11 -8.30 -6.06 9.75
N ARG A 12 -8.32 -7.33 10.17
CA ARG A 12 -8.22 -7.70 11.60
C ARG A 12 -6.90 -7.22 12.22
N SER A 13 -5.82 -7.31 11.46
CA SER A 13 -4.49 -6.86 11.85
C SER A 13 -3.66 -6.57 10.60
N PHE A 14 -2.62 -5.74 10.77
CA PHE A 14 -1.65 -5.43 9.73
C PHE A 14 -0.23 -5.74 10.23
N LEU A 15 0.64 -6.19 9.34
CA LEU A 15 2.07 -6.31 9.59
C LEU A 15 2.73 -4.94 9.64
N HIS A 16 3.96 -4.89 10.18
CA HIS A 16 4.73 -3.66 10.22
C HIS A 16 4.93 -3.09 8.80
N SER A 17 4.47 -1.86 8.60
CA SER A 17 4.54 -1.12 7.32
C SER A 17 3.75 -1.74 6.16
N GLN A 18 2.85 -2.70 6.41
CA GLN A 18 2.08 -3.37 5.35
C GLN A 18 1.27 -2.38 4.51
N VAL A 19 0.47 -1.52 5.15
CA VAL A 19 -0.38 -0.54 4.45
C VAL A 19 0.49 0.40 3.60
N ARG A 20 1.59 0.91 4.17
CA ARG A 20 2.49 1.82 3.45
C ARG A 20 3.20 1.15 2.27
N SER A 21 3.50 -0.14 2.36
CA SER A 21 4.03 -0.92 1.23
C SER A 21 3.00 -1.15 0.13
N MET A 22 1.74 -1.44 0.49
CA MET A 22 0.66 -1.55 -0.48
C MET A 22 0.47 -0.23 -1.23
N VAL A 23 0.40 0.89 -0.49
CA VAL A 23 0.24 2.23 -1.07
C VAL A 23 1.43 2.59 -1.96
N GLY A 24 2.67 2.25 -1.56
CA GLY A 24 3.85 2.46 -2.39
C GLY A 24 3.79 1.72 -3.73
N ALA A 25 3.32 0.47 -3.73
CA ALA A 25 3.13 -0.28 -4.98
C ALA A 25 2.03 0.32 -5.86
N LEU A 26 0.90 0.71 -5.27
CA LEU A 26 -0.21 1.35 -5.99
C LEU A 26 0.21 2.70 -6.59
N ALA A 27 1.04 3.48 -5.89
CA ALA A 27 1.57 4.74 -6.41
C ALA A 27 2.46 4.51 -7.65
N LEU A 28 3.35 3.51 -7.61
CA LEU A 28 4.17 3.16 -8.77
C LEU A 28 3.34 2.71 -9.98
N VAL A 29 2.22 2.01 -9.75
CA VAL A 29 1.28 1.67 -10.82
C VAL A 29 0.58 2.90 -11.38
N GLY A 30 0.10 3.80 -10.50
CA GLY A 30 -0.51 5.06 -10.92
C GLY A 30 0.44 5.98 -11.70
N GLU A 31 1.73 5.93 -11.39
CA GLU A 31 2.80 6.64 -12.11
C GLU A 31 3.25 5.91 -13.40
N GLY A 32 2.72 4.72 -13.69
CA GLY A 32 3.10 3.91 -14.86
C GLY A 32 4.50 3.27 -14.77
N LYS A 33 5.13 3.30 -13.60
CA LYS A 33 6.44 2.67 -13.35
C LYS A 33 6.33 1.16 -13.14
N TRP A 34 5.23 0.72 -12.55
CA TRP A 34 4.87 -0.69 -12.37
C TRP A 34 3.57 -1.00 -13.12
N THR A 35 3.43 -2.24 -13.53
CA THR A 35 2.18 -2.81 -14.05
C THR A 35 1.43 -3.55 -12.94
N ALA A 36 0.17 -3.91 -13.19
CA ALA A 36 -0.57 -4.79 -12.29
C ALA A 36 0.11 -6.17 -12.14
N ASP A 37 0.78 -6.65 -13.19
CA ASP A 37 1.51 -7.93 -13.16
C ASP A 37 2.77 -7.85 -12.30
N ASP A 38 3.43 -6.70 -12.23
CA ASP A 38 4.55 -6.49 -11.31
C ASP A 38 4.10 -6.62 -9.84
N VAL A 39 2.93 -6.09 -9.50
CA VAL A 39 2.34 -6.23 -8.16
C VAL A 39 2.06 -7.70 -7.86
N SER A 40 1.41 -8.42 -8.79
CA SER A 40 1.14 -9.85 -8.67
C SER A 40 2.43 -10.66 -8.50
N THR A 41 3.47 -10.33 -9.26
CA THR A 41 4.79 -10.98 -9.21
C THR A 41 5.49 -10.72 -7.88
N ALA A 42 5.47 -9.48 -7.38
CA ALA A 42 6.04 -9.13 -6.09
C ALA A 42 5.35 -9.87 -4.93
N LEU A 43 4.02 -9.99 -4.97
CA LEU A 43 3.24 -10.75 -3.99
C LEU A 43 3.58 -12.25 -4.03
N ALA A 44 3.69 -12.82 -5.23
CA ALA A 44 4.00 -14.24 -5.41
C ALA A 44 5.39 -14.63 -4.89
N ARG A 45 6.37 -13.71 -4.99
CA ARG A 45 7.75 -13.93 -4.51
C ARG A 45 7.85 -14.08 -3.00
N ARG A 46 6.91 -13.53 -2.22
CA ARG A 46 6.93 -13.54 -0.74
C ARG A 46 8.26 -13.02 -0.16
N ASP A 47 8.91 -12.12 -0.88
CA ASP A 47 10.21 -11.56 -0.54
C ASP A 47 10.08 -10.06 -0.31
N ARG A 48 10.59 -9.59 0.82
CA ARG A 48 10.54 -8.17 1.18
C ARG A 48 11.38 -7.31 0.24
N ALA A 49 12.48 -7.83 -0.29
CA ALA A 49 13.33 -7.11 -1.23
C ALA A 49 12.64 -6.88 -2.59
N ALA A 50 11.65 -7.69 -2.94
CA ALA A 50 10.86 -7.54 -4.15
C ALA A 50 9.67 -6.56 -3.99
N CYS A 51 9.45 -6.02 -2.79
CA CYS A 51 8.33 -5.11 -2.51
C CYS A 51 8.65 -3.69 -2.98
N ALA A 52 7.60 -2.94 -3.35
CA ALA A 52 7.73 -1.52 -3.67
C ALA A 52 8.27 -0.72 -2.47
N PRO A 53 8.93 0.44 -2.73
CA PRO A 53 9.33 1.36 -1.68
C PRO A 53 8.16 1.70 -0.76
N VAL A 54 8.44 1.78 0.54
CA VAL A 54 7.41 2.09 1.53
C VAL A 54 6.99 3.55 1.38
N ALA A 55 5.70 3.81 1.17
CA ALA A 55 5.17 5.18 1.09
C ALA A 55 5.52 5.99 2.36
N PRO A 56 5.69 7.32 2.32
CA PRO A 56 5.94 8.13 3.50
C PRO A 56 4.91 7.92 4.64
N PRO A 57 5.30 8.08 5.92
CA PRO A 57 4.40 7.83 7.04
C PRO A 57 3.33 8.93 7.22
N ASP A 58 3.60 10.15 6.77
CA ASP A 58 2.82 11.34 7.10
C ASP A 58 1.39 11.34 6.53
N GLY A 59 1.13 10.49 5.52
CA GLY A 59 -0.18 10.32 4.90
C GLY A 59 -1.00 9.13 5.43
N LEU A 60 -0.50 8.38 6.43
CA LEU A 60 -1.22 7.24 7.00
C LEU A 60 -1.97 7.63 8.27
N TYR A 61 -3.28 7.39 8.30
CA TYR A 61 -4.15 7.69 9.43
C TYR A 61 -4.95 6.45 9.87
N LEU A 62 -5.03 6.21 11.18
CA LEU A 62 -5.99 5.26 11.74
C LEU A 62 -7.38 5.91 11.78
N VAL A 63 -8.33 5.36 11.03
CA VAL A 63 -9.65 5.99 10.84
C VAL A 63 -10.72 5.36 11.74
N ARG A 64 -10.68 4.05 11.97
CA ARG A 64 -11.70 3.33 12.75
C ARG A 64 -11.14 2.06 13.38
N VAL A 65 -11.68 1.71 14.54
CA VAL A 65 -11.52 0.40 15.19
C VAL A 65 -12.92 -0.14 15.48
N ASP A 66 -13.23 -1.32 14.95
CA ASP A 66 -14.53 -1.96 15.14
C ASP A 66 -14.52 -2.79 16.44
N TYR A 67 -15.55 -2.64 17.27
CA TYR A 67 -15.79 -3.42 18.50
C TYR A 67 -17.09 -4.23 18.36
N PRO A 68 -17.24 -5.37 19.07
CA PRO A 68 -18.47 -6.16 19.07
C PRO A 68 -19.69 -5.43 19.63
#